data_AF-A0A0K0DPE9-F1
#
_entry.id   AF-A0A0K0DPE9-F1
#
_cell.length_a   1.000
_cell.length_b   1.000
_cell.length_c   1.000
_cell.angle_alpha   90.00
_cell.angle_beta   90.00
_cell.angle_gamma   90.00
#
_symmetry.space_group_name_H-M   'P 1'
#
loop_
_entity.id
_entity.type
_entity.pdbx_description
1 polymer ?
#
loop_
_entity_poly.entity_id
_entity_poly.type
_entity_poly.pdbx_seq_one_letter_code
_entity_poly.pdbx_strand_id
1 'polypeptide(L)'
;MIVVFLSLFLVNGVFSFSCKDQHNQNVDWFIAYKMPMEEDGSIPGIGKGVGWYYLDANDDEALKASYSTLDDENQAIAYTLKQLYEQNADSRIFYAMYNDEPYDDISLPLKSLRSNRVQVEPVEYGHTKGTKQYNENDV
;
A
#
# COMPACT_ATOMS: atom_id res chain seq x y z
N MET A 1 2.06 -44.56 -0.20
CA MET A 1 2.82 -43.47 0.48
C MET A 1 3.66 -42.62 -0.47
N ILE A 2 4.35 -43.18 -1.49
CA ILE A 2 5.17 -42.38 -2.43
C ILE A 2 4.34 -41.49 -3.37
N VAL A 3 3.16 -41.95 -3.80
CA VAL A 3 2.29 -41.20 -4.74
C VAL A 3 1.71 -39.92 -4.13
N VAL A 4 1.43 -39.92 -2.82
CA VAL A 4 0.91 -38.75 -2.08
C VAL A 4 1.99 -37.67 -1.92
N PHE A 5 3.26 -38.08 -1.77
CA PHE A 5 4.38 -37.14 -1.74
C PHE A 5 4.65 -36.53 -3.12
N LEU A 6 4.52 -37.29 -4.21
CA LEU A 6 4.75 -36.79 -5.56
C LEU A 6 3.65 -35.79 -6.02
N SER A 7 2.41 -35.95 -5.56
CA SER A 7 1.32 -35.02 -5.88
C SER A 7 1.44 -33.66 -5.18
N LEU A 8 2.15 -33.57 -4.06
CA LEU A 8 2.40 -32.32 -3.33
C LEU A 8 3.45 -31.42 -4.01
N PHE A 9 4.31 -31.98 -4.87
CA PHE A 9 5.36 -31.22 -5.57
C PHE A 9 4.90 -30.52 -6.86
N LEU A 10 3.66 -30.73 -7.31
CA LEU A 10 3.13 -30.14 -8.56
C LEU A 10 2.17 -28.98 -8.35
N VAL A 11 1.98 -28.52 -7.11
CA VAL A 11 1.28 -27.26 -6.86
C VAL A 11 2.27 -26.12 -7.09
N ASN A 12 2.49 -25.76 -8.36
CA ASN A 12 2.98 -24.42 -8.65
C ASN A 12 1.91 -23.47 -8.13
N GLY A 13 2.11 -22.94 -6.92
CA GLY A 13 1.19 -21.98 -6.34
C GLY A 13 1.10 -20.80 -7.31
N VAL A 14 -0.10 -20.58 -7.85
CA VAL A 14 -0.39 -19.37 -8.62
C VAL A 14 -0.24 -18.22 -7.62
N PHE A 15 0.83 -17.44 -7.77
CA PHE A 15 1.05 -16.29 -6.91
C PHE A 15 0.12 -15.17 -7.37
N SER A 16 -0.95 -14.92 -6.62
CA SER A 16 -1.88 -13.81 -6.87
C SER A 16 -1.72 -12.76 -5.77
N PHE A 17 -1.66 -11.50 -6.19
CA PHE A 17 -1.66 -10.39 -5.25
C PHE A 17 -2.99 -10.37 -4.49
N SER A 18 -2.90 -10.16 -3.19
CA SER A 18 -4.07 -10.02 -2.33
C SER A 18 -3.82 -8.93 -1.30
N CYS A 19 -4.89 -8.28 -0.84
CA CYS A 19 -4.78 -7.51 0.40
C CYS A 19 -4.43 -8.47 1.54
N LYS A 20 -3.53 -8.04 2.41
CA LYS A 20 -3.11 -8.78 3.60
C LYS A 20 -3.67 -8.11 4.84
N ASP A 21 -4.18 -8.89 5.77
CA ASP A 21 -4.62 -8.38 7.06
C ASP A 21 -3.45 -8.11 8.02
N GLN A 22 -3.76 -7.68 9.25
CA GLN A 22 -2.73 -7.45 10.28
C GLN A 22 -1.96 -8.73 10.68
N HIS A 23 -2.46 -9.93 10.34
CA HIS A 23 -1.86 -11.24 10.60
C HIS A 23 -1.31 -11.93 9.34
N ASN A 24 -1.10 -11.16 8.25
CA ASN A 24 -0.60 -11.65 6.96
C ASN A 24 -1.50 -12.71 6.27
N GLN A 25 -2.80 -12.73 6.59
CA GLN A 25 -3.79 -13.55 5.90
C GLN A 25 -4.40 -12.78 4.73
N ASN A 26 -4.88 -13.50 3.72
CA ASN A 26 -5.56 -12.87 2.59
C ASN A 26 -6.92 -12.33 3.04
N VAL A 27 -7.22 -11.10 2.64
CA VAL A 27 -8.55 -10.46 2.78
C VAL A 27 -8.94 -9.81 1.47
N ASP A 28 -10.25 -9.67 1.23
CA ASP A 28 -10.75 -9.03 0.01
C ASP A 28 -10.45 -7.53 -0.02
N TRP A 29 -10.51 -6.88 1.14
CA TRP A 29 -10.22 -5.47 1.31
C TRP A 29 -9.86 -5.16 2.76
N PHE A 30 -9.16 -4.04 2.97
CA PHE A 30 -9.02 -3.40 4.27
C PHE A 30 -9.04 -1.88 4.12
N ILE A 31 -9.34 -1.18 5.22
CA ILE A 31 -9.27 0.27 5.37
C ILE A 31 -8.26 0.59 6.48
N ALA A 32 -7.39 1.55 6.21
CA ALA A 32 -6.45 2.08 7.18
C ALA A 32 -6.73 3.58 7.36
N TYR A 33 -7.01 4.01 8.60
CA TYR A 33 -7.20 5.41 8.95
C TYR A 33 -6.03 5.89 9.79
N LYS A 34 -5.09 6.62 9.18
CA LYS A 34 -3.93 7.20 9.87
C LYS A 34 -4.36 8.36 10.76
N MET A 35 -3.85 8.38 11.99
CA MET A 35 -4.05 9.51 12.90
C MET A 35 -3.01 10.62 12.69
N PRO A 36 -3.37 11.89 12.97
CA PRO A 36 -2.38 12.95 13.17
C PRO A 36 -1.51 12.65 14.39
N MET A 37 -0.50 13.50 14.60
CA MET A 37 0.33 13.42 15.80
C MET A 37 -0.42 14.05 16.98
N GLU A 38 -0.72 13.25 18.00
CA GLU A 38 -1.42 13.71 19.21
C GLU A 38 -0.67 13.25 20.47
N GLU A 39 -0.70 14.07 21.52
CA GLU A 39 -0.02 13.81 22.80
C GLU A 39 -0.93 13.14 23.84
N ASP A 40 -1.78 12.18 23.43
CA ASP A 40 -2.78 11.56 24.31
C ASP A 40 -2.54 10.06 24.61
N GLY A 41 -1.57 9.43 23.95
CA GLY A 41 -1.22 8.02 24.14
C GLY A 41 -2.36 7.03 23.86
N SER A 42 -3.42 7.45 23.19
CA SER A 42 -4.65 6.67 22.99
C SER A 42 -4.44 5.39 22.18
N ILE A 43 -3.51 5.41 21.22
CA ILE A 43 -3.15 4.26 20.38
C ILE A 43 -1.63 4.19 20.15
N PRO A 44 -1.06 3.01 19.84
CA PRO A 44 0.36 2.86 19.57
C PRO A 44 0.85 3.85 18.50
N GLY A 45 1.92 4.58 18.78
CA GLY A 45 2.56 5.47 17.82
C GLY A 45 1.83 6.79 17.53
N ILE A 46 0.73 7.12 18.22
CA ILE A 46 0.00 8.37 17.97
C ILE A 46 0.87 9.62 18.19
N GLY A 47 1.70 9.64 19.22
CA GLY A 47 2.65 10.73 19.49
C GLY A 47 3.77 10.89 18.45
N LYS A 48 3.89 9.96 17.49
CA LYS A 48 4.83 10.04 16.36
C LYS A 48 4.11 10.22 15.01
N GLY A 49 2.77 10.31 15.01
CA GLY A 49 1.97 10.40 13.79
C GLY A 49 1.94 9.11 12.95
N VAL A 50 2.28 7.96 13.54
CA VAL A 50 2.24 6.62 12.94
C VAL A 50 1.17 5.72 13.57
N GLY A 51 0.37 6.26 14.48
CA GLY A 51 -0.82 5.60 15.00
C GLY A 51 -1.94 5.59 13.97
N TRP A 52 -2.76 4.53 13.98
CA TRP A 52 -3.79 4.32 12.98
C TRP A 52 -4.87 3.34 13.45
N TYR A 53 -6.02 3.41 12.79
CA TYR A 53 -7.13 2.47 12.94
C TYR A 53 -7.27 1.59 11.70
N TYR A 54 -7.84 0.41 11.89
CA TYR A 54 -7.95 -0.65 10.90
C TYR A 54 -9.36 -1.25 10.87
N LEU A 55 -9.80 -1.64 9.68
CA LEU A 55 -11.03 -2.38 9.40
C LEU A 55 -10.76 -3.30 8.21
N ASP A 56 -11.32 -4.51 8.17
CA ASP A 56 -11.20 -5.39 7.01
C ASP A 56 -12.47 -6.18 6.71
N ALA A 57 -12.42 -6.99 5.66
CA ALA A 57 -13.53 -7.82 5.21
C ALA A 57 -13.97 -8.91 6.21
N ASN A 58 -13.12 -9.28 7.19
CA ASN A 58 -13.41 -10.30 8.19
C ASN A 58 -13.96 -9.70 9.50
N ASP A 59 -13.67 -8.43 9.77
CA ASP A 59 -14.10 -7.67 10.94
C ASP A 59 -14.50 -6.25 10.51
N ASP A 60 -15.70 -6.13 9.94
CA ASP A 60 -16.19 -4.96 9.20
C ASP A 60 -17.14 -4.04 10.00
N GLU A 61 -17.31 -4.30 11.31
CA GLU A 61 -18.27 -3.56 12.15
C GLU A 61 -17.80 -2.15 12.51
N ALA A 62 -16.52 -1.96 12.85
CA ALA A 62 -15.99 -0.68 13.31
C ALA A 62 -14.46 -0.59 13.19
N LEU A 63 -13.95 0.61 12.92
CA LEU A 63 -12.52 0.89 12.95
C LEU A 63 -11.95 0.62 14.35
N LYS A 64 -10.96 -0.27 14.44
CA LYS A 64 -10.27 -0.64 15.69
C LYS A 64 -8.84 -0.12 15.66
N ALA A 65 -8.34 0.31 16.81
CA ALA A 65 -6.94 0.72 16.92
C ALA A 65 -6.03 -0.44 16.51
N SER A 66 -5.10 -0.18 15.59
CA SER A 66 -4.08 -1.18 15.24
C SER A 66 -3.18 -1.45 16.44
N TYR A 67 -2.75 -2.71 16.61
CA TYR A 67 -1.77 -3.08 17.63
C TYR A 67 -0.33 -2.77 17.20
N SER A 68 -0.07 -2.64 15.90
CA SER A 68 1.23 -2.25 15.32
C SER A 68 1.20 -0.80 14.83
N THR A 69 2.36 -0.15 14.72
CA THR A 69 2.47 1.20 14.13
C THR A 69 2.58 1.14 12.60
N LEU A 70 2.26 2.24 11.89
CA LEU A 70 2.32 2.28 10.42
C LEU A 70 3.73 2.07 9.86
N ASP A 71 4.76 2.40 10.63
CA ASP A 71 6.18 2.21 10.29
C ASP A 71 6.72 0.81 10.62
N ASP A 72 5.88 -0.10 11.12
CA ASP A 72 6.24 -1.51 11.33
C ASP A 72 6.15 -2.30 9.99
N GLU A 73 7.02 -3.31 9.85
CA GLU A 73 7.00 -4.26 8.73
C GLU A 73 5.96 -5.39 8.93
N ASN A 74 5.42 -5.54 10.14
CA ASN A 74 4.49 -6.60 10.55
C ASN A 74 3.06 -6.09 10.70
N GLN A 75 2.49 -5.60 9.61
CA GLN A 75 1.11 -5.08 9.55
C GLN A 75 0.56 -5.12 8.12
N ALA A 76 -0.76 -4.93 7.99
CA ALA A 76 -1.53 -5.11 6.76
C ALA A 76 -0.96 -4.43 5.51
N ILE A 77 -0.59 -3.15 5.60
CA ILE A 77 -0.01 -2.37 4.49
C ILE A 77 1.37 -2.93 4.11
N ALA A 78 2.23 -3.19 5.10
CA ALA A 78 3.56 -3.74 4.86
C ALA A 78 3.48 -5.12 4.21
N TYR A 79 2.67 -6.04 4.75
CA TYR A 79 2.44 -7.36 4.16
C TYR A 79 1.87 -7.28 2.74
N THR A 80 0.93 -6.35 2.51
CA THR A 80 0.34 -6.15 1.18
C THR A 80 1.39 -5.70 0.17
N LEU A 81 2.18 -4.67 0.48
CA LEU A 81 3.22 -4.14 -0.42
C LEU A 81 4.42 -5.05 -0.56
N LYS A 82 4.76 -5.83 0.47
CA LYS A 82 5.88 -6.77 0.48
C LYS A 82 5.79 -7.78 -0.67
N GLN A 83 4.59 -8.23 -1.01
CA GLN A 83 4.35 -9.11 -2.17
C GLN A 83 4.95 -8.56 -3.47
N LEU A 84 4.81 -7.25 -3.71
CA LEU A 84 5.39 -6.59 -4.89
C LEU A 84 6.90 -6.48 -4.79
N TYR A 85 7.39 -5.98 -3.67
CA TYR A 85 8.82 -5.68 -3.51
C TYR A 85 9.68 -6.95 -3.50
N GLU A 86 9.16 -8.08 -3.04
CA GLU A 86 9.85 -9.38 -3.10
C GLU A 86 9.90 -9.97 -4.51
N GLN A 87 9.03 -9.51 -5.43
CA GLN A 87 8.90 -10.07 -6.77
C GLN A 87 9.14 -9.05 -7.88
N ASN A 88 9.72 -7.90 -7.56
CA ASN A 88 9.93 -6.81 -8.52
C ASN A 88 10.85 -7.16 -9.71
N ALA A 89 11.60 -8.26 -9.62
CA ALA A 89 12.46 -8.78 -10.68
C ALA A 89 11.77 -9.84 -11.58
N ASP A 90 10.57 -10.30 -11.23
CA ASP A 90 9.82 -11.27 -12.03
C ASP A 90 9.14 -10.55 -13.21
N SER A 91 9.48 -10.99 -14.43
CA SER A 91 8.97 -10.38 -15.67
C SER A 91 7.47 -10.58 -15.90
N ARG A 92 6.81 -11.38 -15.06
CA ARG A 92 5.36 -11.64 -15.09
C ARG A 92 4.58 -10.69 -14.19
N ILE A 93 5.27 -9.86 -13.41
CA ILE A 93 4.68 -8.90 -12.49
C ILE A 93 4.62 -7.53 -13.16
N PHE A 94 3.43 -6.93 -13.14
CA PHE A 94 3.15 -5.62 -13.70
C PHE A 94 2.60 -4.72 -12.60
N TYR A 95 3.12 -3.50 -12.50
CA TYR A 95 2.60 -2.52 -11.55
C TYR A 95 2.65 -1.11 -12.11
N ALA A 96 1.76 -0.26 -11.63
CA ALA A 96 1.74 1.16 -11.91
C ALA A 96 1.62 1.93 -10.59
N MET A 97 2.46 2.94 -10.42
CA MET A 97 2.39 3.89 -9.29
C MET A 97 2.06 5.27 -9.84
N TYR A 98 1.26 6.03 -9.10
CA TYR A 98 0.91 7.41 -9.46
C TYR A 98 1.01 8.35 -8.25
N ASN A 99 1.30 9.62 -8.53
CA ASN A 99 1.33 10.73 -7.58
C ASN A 99 0.96 12.00 -8.36
N ASP A 100 -0.04 12.76 -7.89
CA ASP A 100 -0.46 14.04 -8.49
C ASP A 100 0.36 15.24 -7.99
N GLU A 101 1.30 15.01 -7.08
CA GLU A 101 2.29 15.99 -6.62
C GLU A 101 3.15 16.50 -7.80
N PRO A 102 3.24 17.83 -7.99
CA PRO A 102 4.04 18.40 -9.07
C PRO A 102 5.51 17.95 -9.00
N TYR A 103 6.08 17.63 -10.16
CA TYR A 103 7.52 17.43 -10.27
C TYR A 103 8.24 18.79 -10.33
N ASP A 104 9.13 19.04 -9.37
CA ASP A 104 9.83 20.33 -9.24
C ASP A 104 10.93 20.57 -10.30
N ASP A 105 11.43 19.52 -10.95
CA ASP A 105 12.52 19.65 -11.93
C ASP A 105 12.02 19.72 -13.37
N ILE A 106 11.25 20.77 -13.64
CA ILE A 106 10.85 21.10 -15.00
C ILE A 106 12.02 21.79 -15.72
N SER A 107 12.46 21.21 -16.84
CA SER A 107 13.44 21.81 -17.74
C SER A 107 13.06 23.25 -18.12
N LEU A 108 14.08 24.12 -18.24
CA LEU A 108 13.94 25.56 -18.52
C LEU A 108 12.90 25.94 -19.60
N PRO A 109 12.71 25.18 -20.71
CA PRO A 109 11.70 25.49 -21.72
C PRO A 109 10.26 25.36 -21.21
N LEU A 110 9.97 24.41 -20.31
CA LEU A 110 8.62 24.19 -19.79
C LEU A 110 8.32 25.10 -18.59
N LYS A 111 9.35 25.60 -17.87
CA LYS A 111 9.21 26.71 -16.91
C LYS A 111 8.76 28.02 -17.59
N SER A 112 9.31 28.35 -18.77
CA SER A 112 8.89 29.56 -19.50
C SER A 112 7.45 29.45 -20.05
N LEU A 113 7.04 28.25 -20.47
CA LEU A 113 5.66 27.98 -20.90
C LEU A 113 4.66 28.01 -19.74
N ARG A 114 5.09 27.66 -18.51
CA ARG A 114 4.27 27.76 -17.29
C ARG A 114 4.26 29.16 -16.67
N SER A 115 5.23 30.03 -16.98
CA SER A 115 5.31 31.42 -16.48
C SER A 115 4.10 32.28 -16.87
N ASN A 116 3.50 32.03 -18.04
CA ASN A 116 2.27 32.71 -18.48
C ASN A 116 0.98 32.07 -17.95
N ARG A 117 1.07 30.93 -17.25
CA ARG A 117 -0.06 30.39 -16.49
C ARG A 117 0.02 30.98 -15.09
N VAL A 118 -1.11 31.38 -14.54
CA VAL A 118 -1.23 31.65 -13.11
C VAL A 118 -0.65 30.45 -12.37
N GLN A 119 0.40 30.66 -11.59
CA GLN A 119 0.82 29.70 -10.57
C GLN A 119 -0.34 29.63 -9.58
N VAL A 120 -1.31 28.78 -9.86
CA VAL A 120 -2.18 28.25 -8.82
C VAL A 120 -1.25 27.28 -8.10
N GLU A 121 -0.61 27.78 -7.05
CA GLU A 121 0.02 26.94 -6.03
C GLU A 121 -0.97 25.82 -5.72
N PRO A 122 -0.72 24.53 -6.06
CA PRO A 122 -1.64 23.44 -5.76
C PRO A 122 -1.73 23.15 -4.25
N VAL A 123 -1.15 24.04 -3.43
CA VAL A 123 -0.77 23.87 -2.03
C VAL A 123 -1.98 23.90 -1.09
N GLU A 124 -3.19 24.19 -1.59
CA GLU A 124 -4.39 24.16 -0.75
C GLU A 124 -4.86 22.72 -0.42
N TYR A 125 -4.49 21.71 -1.22
CA TYR A 125 -4.97 20.34 -1.05
C TYR A 125 -3.84 19.31 -0.97
N GLY A 126 -4.07 18.23 -0.20
CA GLY A 126 -3.17 17.10 -0.15
C GLY A 126 -3.08 16.37 -1.50
N HIS A 127 -1.88 15.83 -1.80
CA HIS A 127 -1.63 15.05 -3.01
C HIS A 127 -2.01 13.58 -2.82
N THR A 128 -2.67 13.01 -3.83
CA THR A 128 -3.08 11.61 -3.89
C THR A 128 -1.99 10.73 -4.50
N LYS A 129 -1.67 9.64 -3.81
CA LYS A 129 -0.69 8.63 -4.22
C LYS A 129 -1.37 7.26 -4.27
N GLY A 130 -0.92 6.40 -5.17
CA GLY A 130 -1.44 5.04 -5.23
C GLY A 130 -0.56 4.08 -6.03
N THR A 131 -0.83 2.80 -5.84
CA THR A 131 -0.18 1.70 -6.56
C THR A 131 -1.22 0.69 -6.98
N LYS A 132 -1.04 0.10 -8.16
CA LYS A 132 -1.84 -1.02 -8.66
C LYS A 132 -0.92 -2.11 -9.17
N GLN A 133 -1.19 -3.35 -8.79
CA GLN A 133 -0.31 -4.50 -8.99
C GLN A 133 -1.11 -5.62 -9.64
N TYR A 134 -0.46 -6.35 -10.55
CA TYR A 134 -1.03 -7.46 -11.31
C TYR A 134 0.05 -8.48 -11.63
N ASN A 135 -0.35 -9.73 -11.81
CA ASN A 135 0.46 -10.78 -12.43
C ASN A 135 -0.08 -11.12 -13.83
N GLU A 136 0.62 -12.02 -14.54
CA GLU A 136 0.21 -12.51 -15.87
C GLU A 136 -1.15 -13.22 -15.93
N ASN A 137 -1.67 -13.67 -14.79
CA ASN A 137 -2.94 -14.39 -14.67
C ASN A 137 -4.12 -13.47 -14.31
N ASP A 138 -3.86 -12.20 -13.99
CA ASP A 138 -4.89 -11.21 -13.63
C ASP A 138 -5.46 -10.47 -14.87
N VAL A 139 -5.03 -10.83 -16.08
CA VAL A 139 -5.39 -10.21 -17.38
C VAL A 139 -6.25 -11.13 -18.24
#